data_AF-A0A850MJ59-F1
#
_entry.id   AF-A0A850MJ59-F1
#
_cell.length_a   1.000
_cell.length_b   1.000
_cell.length_c   1.000
_cell.angle_alpha   90.00
_cell.angle_beta   90.00
_cell.angle_gamma   90.00
#
_symmetry.space_group_name_H-M   'P 1'
#
loop_
_entity.id
_entity.type
_entity.pdbx_description
1 polymer ?
#
loop_
_entity_poly.entity_id
_entity_poly.type
_entity_poly.pdbx_seq_one_letter_code
_entity_poly.pdbx_strand_id
1 'polypeptide(L)'
;MEKAKAETNWVERAYNKLTAPKTVKYSGLLVLVLYLGLVSIGVLVAAILGPSGYSVTTHYISALGSSDTTPVPILYDLACIFAGTLTIPLSLYLEKHIAPIPRKAEDLPAPHRWSYRLTGTGFFFSLLGSIFYIGVGIFSADRGEVRGIEMHNICSYATFGGFAFAALFLGFAIIFVRQPLIPKPYNYPLGIWGVVGPITVAILNLTGLEGVTYEFLEWFLLWAILAWLIPLAIFTLRHIERQLHNEK
;
A
#
# COMPACT_ATOMS: atom_id res chain seq x y z
N MET A 1 47.49 -0.77 1.43
CA MET A 1 46.57 0.38 1.53
C MET A 1 45.19 -0.13 1.87
N GLU A 2 44.89 -0.11 3.16
CA GLU A 2 43.57 -0.43 3.71
C GLU A 2 42.61 0.67 3.24
N LYS A 3 41.62 0.31 2.40
CA LYS A 3 40.55 1.26 2.05
C LYS A 3 39.79 1.55 3.33
N ALA A 4 39.98 2.76 3.88
CA ALA A 4 39.18 3.27 4.98
C ALA A 4 37.71 3.04 4.66
N LYS A 5 37.05 2.24 5.49
CA LYS A 5 35.62 1.91 5.36
C LYS A 5 34.88 3.23 5.56
N ALA A 6 34.41 3.84 4.46
CA ALA A 6 33.65 5.07 4.54
C ALA A 6 32.48 4.85 5.52
N GLU A 7 32.41 5.68 6.56
CA GLU A 7 31.32 5.59 7.53
C GLU A 7 29.99 5.77 6.80
N THR A 8 29.15 4.74 6.84
CA THR A 8 27.84 4.78 6.22
C THR A 8 26.96 5.78 6.97
N ASN A 9 26.46 6.79 6.24
CA ASN A 9 25.57 7.81 6.79
C ASN A 9 24.33 7.14 7.42
N TRP A 10 23.75 7.74 8.46
CA TRP A 10 22.58 7.20 9.17
C TRP A 10 21.39 6.89 8.24
N VAL A 11 21.22 7.68 7.17
CA VAL A 11 20.19 7.46 6.14
C VAL A 11 20.39 6.11 5.43
N GLU A 12 21.62 5.80 5.06
CA GLU A 12 21.97 4.55 4.39
C GLU A 12 21.77 3.35 5.33
N ARG A 13 22.15 3.50 6.61
CA ARG A 13 21.90 2.49 7.65
C ARG A 13 20.39 2.23 7.84
N ALA A 14 19.59 3.29 7.89
CA ALA A 14 18.13 3.17 8.00
C ALA A 14 17.52 2.49 6.77
N TYR A 15 17.89 2.93 5.55
CA TYR A 15 17.44 2.32 4.31
C TYR A 15 17.81 0.83 4.22
N ASN A 16 19.05 0.47 4.56
CA ASN A 16 19.51 -0.92 4.55
C ASN A 16 18.76 -1.78 5.56
N LYS A 17 18.43 -1.24 6.74
CA LYS A 17 17.64 -1.94 7.76
C LYS A 17 16.17 -2.13 7.33
N LEU A 18 15.56 -1.10 6.75
CA LEU A 18 14.17 -1.15 6.27
C LEU A 18 14.00 -2.06 5.06
N THR A 19 15.01 -2.13 4.18
CA THR A 19 15.03 -3.03 3.01
C THR A 19 15.67 -4.38 3.28
N ALA A 20 16.04 -4.69 4.53
CA ALA A 20 16.60 -5.99 4.88
C ALA A 20 15.53 -7.09 4.66
N PRO A 21 15.88 -8.25 4.05
CA PRO A 21 14.91 -9.28 3.71
C PRO A 21 14.05 -9.73 4.91
N LYS A 22 14.66 -9.87 6.10
CA LYS A 22 13.92 -10.20 7.33
C LYS A 22 12.89 -9.14 7.72
N THR A 23 13.26 -7.85 7.67
CA THR A 23 12.35 -6.74 7.98
C THR A 23 11.16 -6.76 7.05
N VAL A 24 11.39 -6.83 5.74
CA VAL A 24 10.33 -6.83 4.72
C VAL A 24 9.46 -8.08 4.83
N LYS A 25 10.04 -9.25 5.16
CA LYS A 25 9.28 -10.48 5.42
C LYS A 25 8.27 -10.29 6.55
N TYR A 26 8.73 -9.80 7.70
CA TYR A 26 7.85 -9.60 8.85
C TYR A 26 6.84 -8.49 8.60
N SER A 27 7.25 -7.35 8.03
CA SER A 27 6.33 -6.26 7.70
C SER A 27 5.24 -6.72 6.72
N GLY A 28 5.62 -7.44 5.66
CA GLY A 28 4.68 -7.97 4.67
C GLY A 28 3.70 -9.00 5.24
N LEU A 29 4.14 -9.90 6.12
CA LEU A 29 3.25 -10.85 6.76
C LEU A 29 2.34 -10.16 7.80
N LEU A 30 2.91 -9.28 8.63
CA LEU A 30 2.17 -8.56 9.66
C LEU A 30 1.12 -7.63 9.04
N VAL A 31 1.42 -6.93 7.94
CA VAL A 31 0.40 -6.09 7.30
C VAL A 31 -0.76 -6.94 6.81
N LEU A 32 -0.51 -8.08 6.15
CA LEU A 32 -1.59 -8.94 5.67
C LEU A 32 -2.46 -9.47 6.81
N VAL A 33 -1.84 -9.93 7.90
CA VAL A 33 -2.57 -10.51 9.04
C VAL A 33 -3.28 -9.44 9.86
N LEU A 34 -2.57 -8.38 10.26
CA LEU A 34 -3.12 -7.33 11.12
C LEU A 34 -4.17 -6.51 10.39
N TYR A 35 -3.91 -6.09 9.15
CA TYR A 35 -4.86 -5.28 8.41
C TYR A 35 -6.15 -6.05 8.12
N LEU A 36 -6.05 -7.21 7.48
CA LEU A 36 -7.23 -8.00 7.12
C LEU A 36 -7.95 -8.51 8.37
N GLY A 37 -7.21 -8.90 9.41
CA GLY A 37 -7.78 -9.34 10.68
C GLY A 37 -8.54 -8.22 11.39
N LEU A 38 -7.92 -7.05 11.58
CA LEU A 38 -8.55 -5.93 12.27
C LEU A 38 -9.75 -5.37 11.51
N VAL A 39 -9.66 -5.22 10.18
CA VAL A 39 -10.81 -4.77 9.37
C VAL A 39 -11.93 -5.79 9.40
N SER A 40 -11.63 -7.09 9.26
CA SER A 40 -12.66 -8.14 9.27
C SER A 40 -13.35 -8.23 10.64
N ILE A 41 -12.59 -8.19 11.73
CA ILE A 41 -13.15 -8.14 13.09
C ILE A 41 -13.97 -6.85 13.28
N GLY A 42 -13.46 -5.71 12.82
CA GLY A 42 -14.17 -4.43 12.87
C GLY A 42 -15.53 -4.48 12.16
N VAL A 43 -15.58 -5.03 10.94
CA VAL A 43 -16.82 -5.24 10.18
C VAL A 43 -17.77 -6.16 10.94
N LEU A 44 -17.29 -7.29 11.47
CA LEU A 44 -18.15 -8.23 12.21
C LEU A 44 -18.72 -7.59 13.49
N VAL A 45 -17.90 -6.86 14.24
CA VAL A 45 -18.34 -6.17 15.45
C VAL A 45 -19.34 -5.08 15.11
N ALA A 46 -19.09 -4.27 14.07
CA ALA A 46 -20.02 -3.24 13.63
C ALA A 46 -21.36 -3.83 13.13
N ALA A 47 -21.32 -4.97 12.43
CA ALA A 47 -22.53 -5.60 11.90
C ALA A 47 -23.40 -6.25 13.00
N ILE A 48 -22.79 -6.81 14.04
CA ILE A 48 -23.51 -7.57 15.09
C ILE A 48 -23.84 -6.68 16.29
N LEU A 49 -22.91 -5.80 16.69
CA LEU A 49 -22.98 -5.02 17.92
C LEU A 49 -23.07 -3.50 17.66
N GLY A 50 -23.03 -3.07 16.40
CA GLY A 50 -23.15 -1.66 16.03
C GLY A 50 -24.57 -1.13 16.26
N PRO A 51 -24.71 0.12 16.72
CA PRO A 51 -26.02 0.68 17.08
C PRO A 51 -26.93 0.92 15.85
N SER A 52 -26.34 1.09 14.67
CA SER A 52 -27.02 1.43 13.41
C SER A 52 -27.12 0.28 12.40
N GLY A 53 -26.55 -0.89 12.71
CA GLY A 53 -26.54 -2.07 11.83
C GLY A 53 -25.64 -1.87 10.60
N TYR A 54 -24.33 -2.10 10.76
CA TYR A 54 -23.36 -1.91 9.69
C TYR A 54 -23.57 -2.89 8.52
N SER A 55 -23.50 -2.36 7.29
CA SER A 55 -23.42 -3.15 6.06
C SER A 55 -22.46 -2.50 5.08
N VAL A 56 -21.62 -3.33 4.46
CA VAL A 56 -20.64 -2.95 3.43
C VAL A 56 -21.27 -2.26 2.21
N THR A 57 -22.56 -2.52 1.94
CA THR A 57 -23.28 -1.93 0.80
C THR A 57 -23.85 -0.54 1.08
N THR A 58 -24.03 -0.19 2.35
CA THR A 58 -24.71 1.04 2.77
C THR A 58 -23.86 1.94 3.65
N HIS A 59 -22.65 1.52 4.01
CA HIS A 59 -21.74 2.29 4.84
C HIS A 59 -20.34 2.30 4.25
N TYR A 60 -19.72 3.47 4.29
CA TYR A 60 -18.30 3.67 3.96
C TYR A 60 -17.40 2.78 4.83
N ILE A 61 -16.20 2.46 4.36
CA ILE A 61 -15.23 1.74 5.20
C ILE A 61 -14.75 2.63 6.35
N SER A 62 -14.63 3.93 6.10
CA SER A 62 -14.27 4.93 7.10
C SER A 62 -15.24 4.98 8.29
N ALA A 63 -16.51 4.57 8.09
CA ALA A 63 -17.49 4.50 9.17
C ALA A 63 -17.10 3.46 10.24
N LEU A 64 -16.23 2.50 9.94
CA LEU A 64 -15.63 1.62 10.96
C LEU A 64 -14.75 2.37 11.96
N GLY A 65 -14.33 3.61 11.65
CA GLY A 65 -13.64 4.52 12.56
C GLY A 65 -14.59 5.41 13.37
N SER A 66 -15.91 5.20 13.29
CA SER A 66 -16.89 6.02 14.01
C SER A 66 -17.63 5.25 15.11
N SER A 67 -17.76 5.90 16.27
CA SER A 67 -18.55 5.42 17.40
C SER A 67 -20.06 5.38 17.11
N ASP A 68 -20.53 6.11 16.10
CA ASP A 68 -21.92 6.03 15.62
C ASP A 68 -22.23 4.72 14.90
N THR A 69 -21.20 3.97 14.51
CA THR A 69 -21.31 2.77 13.68
C THR A 69 -20.81 1.51 14.38
N THR A 70 -19.80 1.63 15.24
CA THR A 70 -19.22 0.50 15.97
C THR A 70 -18.87 0.87 17.41
N PRO A 71 -19.01 -0.04 18.37
CA PRO A 71 -18.55 0.20 19.75
C PRO A 71 -17.02 0.26 19.89
N VAL A 72 -16.26 -0.14 18.86
CA VAL A 72 -14.79 -0.26 18.90
C VAL A 72 -14.11 0.37 17.67
N PRO A 73 -14.30 1.69 17.43
CA PRO A 73 -13.77 2.37 16.24
C PRO A 73 -12.24 2.30 16.12
N ILE A 74 -11.56 2.18 17.26
CA ILE A 74 -10.10 2.06 17.35
C ILE A 74 -9.53 0.87 16.57
N LEU A 75 -10.31 -0.19 16.31
CA LEU A 75 -9.83 -1.33 15.53
C LEU A 75 -9.48 -0.91 14.10
N TYR A 76 -10.34 -0.09 13.46
CA TYR A 76 -10.09 0.40 12.12
C TYR A 76 -8.91 1.38 12.09
N ASP A 77 -8.85 2.28 13.07
CA ASP A 77 -7.77 3.26 13.18
C ASP A 77 -6.39 2.60 13.28
N LEU A 78 -6.30 1.56 14.13
CA LEU A 78 -5.08 0.76 14.28
C LEU A 78 -4.77 -0.02 13.01
N ALA A 79 -5.78 -0.54 12.31
CA ALA A 79 -5.60 -1.21 11.02
C ALA A 79 -4.94 -0.26 10.01
N CYS A 80 -5.41 0.97 9.89
CA CYS A 80 -4.86 2.00 9.00
C CYS A 80 -3.42 2.38 9.39
N ILE A 81 -3.15 2.62 10.68
CA ILE A 81 -1.80 2.96 11.17
C ILE A 81 -0.81 1.82 10.92
N PHE A 82 -1.17 0.58 11.26
CA PHE A 82 -0.31 -0.57 11.02
C PHE A 82 -0.12 -0.80 9.53
N ALA A 83 -1.17 -0.73 8.72
CA ALA A 83 -1.06 -0.93 7.29
C ALA A 83 -0.17 0.12 6.62
N GLY A 84 -0.37 1.41 6.91
CA GLY A 84 0.48 2.48 6.37
C GLY A 84 1.94 2.32 6.82
N THR A 85 2.18 2.05 8.11
CA THR A 85 3.55 1.91 8.64
C THR A 85 4.28 0.69 8.06
N LEU A 86 3.61 -0.47 8.03
CA LEU A 86 4.22 -1.73 7.60
C LEU A 86 4.35 -1.85 6.07
N THR A 87 3.62 -1.04 5.30
CA THR A 87 3.76 -0.98 3.84
C THR A 87 5.01 -0.21 3.41
N ILE A 88 5.53 0.73 4.21
CA ILE A 88 6.73 1.52 3.88
C ILE A 88 7.97 0.63 3.58
N PRO A 89 8.34 -0.35 4.43
CA PRO A 89 9.42 -1.29 4.12
C PRO A 89 9.22 -2.04 2.80
N LEU A 90 7.98 -2.43 2.49
CA LEU A 90 7.65 -3.12 1.24
C LEU A 90 7.86 -2.18 0.05
N SER A 91 7.40 -0.94 0.10
CA SER A 91 7.60 0.06 -0.95
C SER A 91 9.09 0.31 -1.25
N LEU A 92 9.91 0.46 -0.20
CA LEU A 92 11.36 0.62 -0.33
C LEU A 92 12.03 -0.61 -0.94
N TYR A 93 11.57 -1.81 -0.59
CA TYR A 93 12.10 -3.05 -1.15
C TYR A 93 11.75 -3.23 -2.63
N LEU A 94 10.52 -2.86 -3.02
CA LEU A 94 10.07 -2.89 -4.41
C LEU A 94 10.87 -1.91 -5.28
N GLU A 95 11.13 -0.70 -4.79
CA GLU A 95 12.00 0.28 -5.46
C GLU A 95 13.38 -0.33 -5.75
N LYS A 96 13.98 -0.98 -4.75
CA LYS A 96 15.30 -1.62 -4.85
C LYS A 96 15.38 -2.73 -5.90
N HIS A 97 14.29 -3.48 -6.14
CA HIS A 97 14.34 -4.72 -6.92
C HIS A 97 13.58 -4.67 -8.26
N ILE A 98 12.65 -3.73 -8.48
CA ILE A 98 11.97 -3.57 -9.77
C ILE A 98 12.83 -2.78 -10.74
N ALA A 99 13.19 -1.55 -10.37
CA ALA A 99 14.15 -0.73 -11.09
C ALA A 99 14.80 0.23 -10.08
N PRO A 100 15.95 -0.14 -9.49
CA PRO A 100 16.60 0.68 -8.48
C PRO A 100 16.90 2.06 -9.05
N ILE A 101 16.50 3.10 -8.33
CA ILE A 101 16.76 4.48 -8.73
C ILE A 101 18.29 4.68 -8.64
N PRO A 102 18.95 5.14 -9.71
CA PRO A 102 20.40 5.29 -9.72
C PRO A 102 20.80 6.34 -8.69
N ARG A 103 21.74 5.98 -7.80
CA ARG A 103 22.20 6.86 -6.71
C ARG A 103 23.55 7.47 -7.02
N LYS A 104 24.29 6.89 -7.97
CA LYS A 104 25.61 7.34 -8.43
C LYS A 104 25.61 7.50 -9.95
N ALA A 105 26.49 8.36 -10.44
CA ALA A 105 26.67 8.56 -11.89
C ALA A 105 27.11 7.26 -12.59
N GLU A 106 27.81 6.39 -11.87
CA GLU A 106 28.25 5.05 -12.31
C GLU A 106 27.07 4.08 -12.53
N ASP A 107 25.91 4.33 -11.93
CA ASP A 107 24.71 3.51 -12.08
C ASP A 107 23.96 3.79 -13.42
N LEU A 108 24.52 4.66 -14.29
CA LEU A 108 23.96 5.01 -15.60
C LEU A 108 24.77 4.38 -16.75
N PRO A 109 24.15 3.69 -17.75
CA PRO A 109 22.77 3.20 -17.86
C PRO A 109 22.64 1.67 -18.07
N ALA A 110 21.67 1.01 -17.41
CA ALA A 110 21.28 -0.37 -17.76
C ALA A 110 19.78 -0.71 -17.54
N PRO A 111 18.92 0.26 -17.17
CA PRO A 111 17.62 0.36 -17.85
C PRO A 111 17.36 1.71 -18.54
N HIS A 112 16.38 1.72 -19.46
CA HIS A 112 15.93 2.90 -20.20
C HIS A 112 15.34 3.95 -19.23
N ARG A 113 15.53 5.25 -19.52
CA ARG A 113 15.09 6.38 -18.66
C ARG A 113 13.62 6.33 -18.21
N TRP A 114 12.74 5.68 -18.97
CA TRP A 114 11.31 5.56 -18.61
C TRP A 114 11.11 4.59 -17.44
N SER A 115 11.96 3.57 -17.27
CA SER A 115 11.85 2.57 -16.20
C SER A 115 12.09 3.19 -14.83
N TYR A 116 13.07 4.10 -14.73
CA TYR A 116 13.31 4.88 -13.51
C TYR A 116 12.16 5.83 -13.19
N ARG A 117 11.56 6.47 -14.21
CA ARG A 117 10.40 7.34 -14.02
C ARG A 117 9.19 6.56 -13.52
N LEU A 118 8.87 5.42 -14.14
CA LEU A 118 7.76 4.58 -13.67
C LEU A 118 7.97 4.11 -12.24
N THR A 119 9.13 3.53 -11.95
CA THR A 119 9.40 2.96 -10.62
C THR A 119 9.51 4.05 -9.55
N GLY A 120 10.16 5.18 -9.88
CA GLY A 120 10.27 6.33 -8.97
C GLY A 120 8.92 6.98 -8.69
N THR A 121 8.09 7.19 -9.71
CA THR A 121 6.73 7.74 -9.53
C THR A 121 5.84 6.76 -8.76
N GLY A 122 5.89 5.46 -9.10
CA GLY A 122 5.15 4.43 -8.37
C GLY A 122 5.57 4.31 -6.90
N PHE A 123 6.87 4.41 -6.63
CA PHE A 123 7.41 4.47 -5.27
C PHE A 123 6.94 5.71 -4.51
N PHE A 124 7.00 6.89 -5.12
CA PHE A 124 6.52 8.14 -4.53
C PHE A 124 5.06 8.03 -4.12
N PHE A 125 4.18 7.58 -5.02
CA PHE A 125 2.76 7.40 -4.72
C PHE A 125 2.50 6.30 -3.69
N SER A 126 3.31 5.25 -3.65
CA SER A 126 3.22 4.21 -2.63
C SER A 126 3.55 4.74 -1.23
N LEU A 127 4.58 5.60 -1.12
CA LEU A 127 4.88 6.29 0.13
C LEU A 127 3.80 7.30 0.51
N LEU A 128 3.30 8.05 -0.46
CA LEU A 128 2.20 9.00 -0.26
C LEU A 128 0.97 8.26 0.32
N GLY A 129 0.55 7.19 -0.34
CA GLY A 129 -0.56 6.34 0.12
C GLY A 129 -0.32 5.80 1.52
N SER A 130 0.88 5.31 1.81
CA SER A 130 1.25 4.78 3.14
C SER A 130 1.20 5.84 4.24
N ILE A 131 1.75 7.03 4.01
CA ILE A 131 1.78 8.13 4.98
C ILE A 131 0.37 8.64 5.25
N PHE A 132 -0.41 8.87 4.20
CA PHE A 132 -1.79 9.32 4.37
C PHE A 132 -2.66 8.23 5.00
N TYR A 133 -2.33 6.95 4.84
CA TYR A 133 -3.08 5.89 5.50
C TYR A 133 -2.89 5.89 7.01
N ILE A 134 -1.66 6.20 7.47
CA ILE A 134 -1.41 6.49 8.88
C ILE A 134 -2.26 7.70 9.31
N GLY A 135 -2.32 8.72 8.46
CA GLY A 135 -3.19 9.89 8.63
C GLY A 135 -4.66 9.52 8.82
N VAL A 136 -5.23 8.60 8.03
CA VAL A 136 -6.62 8.13 8.18
C VAL A 136 -6.89 7.57 9.57
N GLY A 137 -5.95 6.79 10.13
CA GLY A 137 -6.11 6.26 11.49
C GLY A 137 -5.89 7.30 12.59
N ILE A 138 -5.03 8.32 12.36
CA ILE A 138 -4.85 9.43 13.31
C ILE A 138 -6.08 10.33 13.32
N PHE A 139 -6.47 10.82 12.14
CA PHE A 139 -7.65 11.64 11.90
C PHE A 139 -8.83 10.73 11.58
N SER A 140 -9.22 9.89 12.55
CA SER A 140 -10.37 8.98 12.40
C SER A 140 -11.67 9.74 12.16
N ALA A 141 -12.73 9.05 11.73
CA ALA A 141 -14.01 9.66 11.36
C ALA A 141 -14.56 10.59 12.45
N ASP A 142 -14.50 10.18 13.72
CA ASP A 142 -15.01 10.99 14.85
C ASP A 142 -14.10 12.18 15.23
N ARG A 143 -12.85 12.18 14.77
CA ARG A 143 -11.80 13.18 15.13
C ARG A 143 -11.10 13.75 13.91
N GLY A 144 -11.80 13.71 12.78
CA GLY A 144 -11.28 14.03 11.47
C GLY A 144 -11.15 15.52 11.22
N GLU A 145 -11.93 16.33 11.93
CA GLU A 145 -11.95 17.78 11.77
C GLU A 145 -10.86 18.45 12.63
N VAL A 146 -9.97 19.20 11.99
CA VAL A 146 -8.93 19.98 12.66
C VAL A 146 -9.06 21.43 12.22
N ARG A 147 -9.55 22.29 13.11
CA ARG A 147 -9.75 23.73 12.84
C ARG A 147 -10.66 24.00 11.63
N GLY A 148 -11.77 23.27 11.49
CA GLY A 148 -12.69 23.42 10.36
C GLY A 148 -12.25 22.72 9.07
N ILE A 149 -11.17 21.93 9.10
CA ILE A 149 -10.66 21.19 7.94
C ILE A 149 -10.89 19.70 8.16
N GLU A 150 -11.62 19.07 7.23
CA GLU A 150 -11.88 17.63 7.17
C GLU A 150 -10.62 16.82 6.81
N MET A 151 -9.68 16.70 7.75
CA MET A 151 -8.41 16.00 7.56
C MET A 151 -8.61 14.51 7.28
N HIS A 152 -9.66 13.89 7.81
CA HIS A 152 -10.01 12.51 7.49
C HIS A 152 -10.22 12.33 5.98
N ASN A 153 -11.03 13.19 5.37
CA ASN A 153 -11.36 13.11 3.93
C ASN A 153 -10.11 13.35 3.07
N ILE A 154 -9.30 14.35 3.42
CA ILE A 154 -8.02 14.62 2.73
C ILE A 154 -7.12 13.39 2.80
N CYS A 155 -6.96 12.79 3.98
CA CYS A 155 -6.15 11.59 4.15
C CYS A 155 -6.72 10.39 3.40
N SER A 156 -8.04 10.19 3.41
CA SER A 156 -8.69 9.09 2.70
C SER A 156 -8.46 9.21 1.19
N TYR A 157 -8.75 10.36 0.59
CA TYR A 157 -8.52 10.59 -0.84
C TYR A 157 -7.04 10.45 -1.23
N ALA A 158 -6.13 10.98 -0.41
CA ALA A 158 -4.71 10.85 -0.67
C ALA A 158 -4.20 9.40 -0.50
N THR A 159 -4.81 8.62 0.40
CA THR A 159 -4.51 7.20 0.58
C THR A 159 -4.94 6.38 -0.63
N PHE A 160 -6.23 6.47 -1.00
CA PHE A 160 -6.78 5.75 -2.13
C PHE A 160 -6.13 6.17 -3.45
N GLY A 161 -5.98 7.48 -3.67
CA GLY A 161 -5.26 8.03 -4.83
C GLY A 161 -3.81 7.58 -4.86
N GLY A 162 -3.10 7.67 -3.73
CA GLY A 162 -1.72 7.23 -3.59
C GLY A 162 -1.54 5.76 -3.97
N PHE A 163 -2.35 4.86 -3.42
CA PHE A 163 -2.25 3.44 -3.77
C PHE A 163 -2.74 3.11 -5.18
N ALA A 164 -3.76 3.79 -5.70
CA ALA A 164 -4.22 3.59 -7.07
C ALA A 164 -3.16 4.03 -8.11
N PHE A 165 -2.54 5.20 -7.91
CA PHE A 165 -1.44 5.63 -8.77
C PHE A 165 -0.18 4.79 -8.58
N ALA A 166 0.12 4.33 -7.36
CA ALA A 166 1.21 3.38 -7.14
C ALA A 166 0.98 2.10 -7.94
N ALA A 167 -0.24 1.54 -7.91
CA ALA A 167 -0.63 0.37 -8.69
C ALA A 167 -0.49 0.60 -10.20
N LEU A 168 -0.90 1.78 -10.69
CA LEU A 168 -0.75 2.16 -12.09
C LEU A 168 0.71 2.14 -12.55
N PHE A 169 1.57 2.89 -11.87
CA PHE A 169 2.97 3.05 -12.29
C PHE A 169 3.82 1.80 -12.03
N LEU A 170 3.64 1.16 -10.87
CA LEU A 170 4.31 -0.11 -10.58
C LEU A 170 3.75 -1.25 -11.43
N GLY A 171 2.47 -1.23 -11.78
CA GLY A 171 1.87 -2.19 -12.71
C GLY A 171 2.54 -2.14 -14.07
N PHE A 172 2.71 -0.95 -14.65
CA PHE A 172 3.50 -0.79 -15.87
C PHE A 172 4.96 -1.23 -15.70
N ALA A 173 5.59 -0.92 -14.57
CA ALA A 173 6.96 -1.36 -14.30
C ALA A 173 7.06 -2.90 -14.23
N ILE A 174 6.10 -3.58 -13.61
CA ILE A 174 6.03 -5.05 -13.52
C ILE A 174 5.88 -5.69 -14.91
N ILE A 175 5.14 -5.07 -15.83
CA ILE A 175 4.95 -5.57 -17.20
C ILE A 175 6.24 -5.42 -18.01
N PHE A 176 6.83 -4.22 -18.00
CA PHE A 176 7.82 -3.82 -18.99
C PHE A 176 9.27 -3.86 -18.48
N VAL A 177 9.51 -3.74 -17.17
CA VAL A 177 10.85 -3.76 -16.61
C VAL A 177 11.28 -5.18 -16.28
N ARG A 178 12.53 -5.51 -16.59
CA ARG A 178 13.13 -6.77 -16.17
C ARG A 178 13.38 -6.74 -14.65
N GLN A 179 12.55 -7.48 -13.92
CA GLN A 179 12.62 -7.59 -12.46
C GLN A 179 12.61 -9.07 -12.02
N PRO A 180 13.22 -9.41 -10.86
CA PRO A 180 13.35 -10.79 -10.39
C PRO A 180 12.26 -11.23 -9.38
N LEU A 181 11.38 -10.32 -8.97
CA LEU A 181 10.36 -10.52 -7.94
C LEU A 181 9.20 -11.39 -8.45
N ILE A 182 8.66 -11.05 -9.62
CA ILE A 182 7.45 -11.67 -10.18
C ILE A 182 7.85 -12.40 -11.48
N PRO A 183 7.87 -13.74 -11.49
CA PRO A 183 8.27 -14.50 -12.66
C PRO A 183 7.23 -14.42 -13.78
N LYS A 184 7.68 -14.58 -15.02
CA LYS A 184 6.78 -14.81 -16.16
C LYS A 184 6.11 -16.20 -16.02
N PRO A 185 4.84 -16.37 -16.41
CA PRO A 185 3.95 -15.37 -17.03
C PRO A 185 3.15 -14.51 -16.03
N TYR A 186 3.33 -14.69 -14.72
CA TYR A 186 2.49 -14.05 -13.69
C TYR A 186 2.64 -12.53 -13.58
N ASN A 187 3.74 -11.96 -14.10
CA ASN A 187 3.94 -10.51 -14.14
C ASN A 187 2.89 -9.81 -15.01
N TYR A 188 2.43 -10.43 -16.10
CA TYR A 188 1.46 -9.82 -17.00
C TYR A 188 0.08 -9.61 -16.35
N PRO A 189 -0.62 -10.65 -15.82
CA PRO A 189 -1.93 -10.44 -15.20
C PRO A 189 -1.84 -9.52 -13.97
N LEU A 190 -0.80 -9.66 -13.14
CA LEU A 190 -0.62 -8.80 -11.97
C LEU A 190 -0.38 -7.34 -12.36
N GLY A 191 0.48 -7.11 -13.36
CA GLY A 191 0.75 -5.77 -13.86
C GLY A 191 -0.46 -5.14 -14.56
N ILE A 192 -1.18 -5.89 -15.39
CA ILE A 192 -2.41 -5.42 -16.06
C ILE A 192 -3.48 -5.06 -15.05
N TRP A 193 -3.68 -5.89 -14.03
CA TRP A 193 -4.62 -5.58 -12.94
C TRP A 193 -4.19 -4.32 -12.18
N GLY A 194 -2.90 -4.15 -11.90
CA GLY A 194 -2.39 -2.92 -11.27
C GLY A 194 -2.65 -1.65 -12.09
N VAL A 195 -2.55 -1.75 -13.43
CA VAL A 195 -2.82 -0.63 -14.35
C VAL A 195 -4.31 -0.31 -14.44
N VAL A 196 -5.15 -1.32 -14.58
CA VAL A 196 -6.56 -1.12 -14.92
C VAL A 196 -7.45 -1.13 -13.69
N GLY A 197 -7.33 -2.12 -12.81
CA GLY A 197 -8.27 -2.39 -11.71
C GLY A 197 -8.49 -1.18 -10.79
N PRO A 198 -7.49 -0.76 -9.99
CA PRO A 198 -7.65 0.35 -9.05
C PRO A 198 -8.06 1.67 -9.71
N ILE A 199 -7.52 2.00 -10.89
CA ILE A 199 -7.83 3.26 -11.59
C ILE A 199 -9.27 3.24 -12.13
N THR A 200 -9.73 2.13 -12.72
CA THR A 200 -11.12 2.02 -13.18
C THR A 200 -12.09 2.20 -12.01
N VAL A 201 -11.83 1.55 -10.88
CA VAL A 201 -12.72 1.70 -9.71
C VAL A 201 -12.62 3.09 -9.10
N ALA A 202 -11.45 3.72 -9.08
CA ALA A 202 -11.30 5.10 -8.61
C ALA A 202 -12.10 6.08 -9.50
N ILE A 203 -12.08 5.90 -10.82
CA ILE A 203 -12.89 6.70 -11.75
C ILE A 203 -14.38 6.49 -11.44
N LEU A 204 -14.82 5.24 -11.31
CA LEU A 204 -16.22 4.93 -10.98
C LEU A 204 -16.66 5.53 -9.64
N ASN A 205 -15.78 5.49 -8.63
CA ASN A 205 -16.04 6.10 -7.33
C ASN A 205 -16.23 7.62 -7.45
N LEU A 206 -15.42 8.29 -8.27
CA LEU A 206 -15.53 9.74 -8.49
C LEU A 206 -16.73 10.15 -9.36
N THR A 207 -17.06 9.38 -10.39
CA THR A 207 -18.14 9.71 -11.32
C THR A 207 -19.50 9.18 -10.87
N GLY A 208 -19.52 8.24 -9.93
CA GLY A 208 -20.66 7.40 -9.65
C GLY A 208 -20.88 6.34 -10.73
N LEU A 209 -21.63 5.30 -10.37
CA LEU A 209 -22.13 4.27 -11.28
C LEU A 209 -23.62 4.08 -10.97
N GLU A 210 -24.47 4.21 -12.00
CA GLU A 210 -25.92 4.08 -11.83
C GLU A 210 -26.28 2.72 -11.19
N GLY A 211 -27.12 2.75 -10.17
CA GLY A 211 -27.51 1.56 -9.41
C GLY A 211 -26.49 1.10 -8.36
N VAL A 212 -25.39 1.84 -8.15
CA VAL A 212 -24.37 1.52 -7.13
C VAL A 212 -24.14 2.71 -6.21
N THR A 213 -24.13 2.44 -4.90
CA THR A 213 -23.89 3.46 -3.86
C THR A 213 -22.41 3.86 -3.80
N TYR A 214 -22.11 5.10 -3.40
CA TYR A 214 -20.73 5.58 -3.25
C TYR A 214 -19.98 4.83 -2.14
N GLU A 215 -20.70 4.46 -1.08
CA GLU A 215 -20.26 3.62 0.02
C GLU A 215 -19.71 2.29 -0.49
N PHE A 216 -20.46 1.62 -1.36
CA PHE A 216 -20.05 0.34 -1.93
C PHE A 216 -18.90 0.50 -2.93
N LEU A 217 -18.86 1.60 -3.69
CA LEU A 217 -17.74 1.90 -4.59
C LEU A 217 -16.43 2.17 -3.83
N GLU A 218 -16.47 2.70 -2.61
CA GLU A 218 -15.28 2.87 -1.76
C GLU A 218 -14.74 1.50 -1.32
N TRP A 219 -15.61 0.60 -0.88
CA TRP A 219 -15.25 -0.79 -0.59
C TRP A 219 -14.68 -1.50 -1.80
N PHE A 220 -15.29 -1.31 -2.97
CA PHE A 220 -14.80 -1.90 -4.22
C PHE A 220 -13.42 -1.35 -4.58
N LEU A 221 -13.15 -0.07 -4.32
CA LEU A 221 -11.85 0.54 -4.54
C LEU A 221 -10.78 -0.09 -3.63
N LEU A 222 -11.10 -0.27 -2.35
CA LEU A 222 -10.22 -0.99 -1.43
C LEU A 222 -9.93 -2.40 -1.96
N TRP A 223 -10.96 -3.17 -2.32
CA TRP A 223 -10.76 -4.54 -2.81
C TRP A 223 -9.96 -4.58 -4.10
N ALA A 224 -10.13 -3.62 -5.02
CA ALA A 224 -9.34 -3.53 -6.23
C ALA A 224 -7.84 -3.32 -5.92
N ILE A 225 -7.54 -2.43 -4.96
CA ILE A 225 -6.17 -2.19 -4.47
C ILE A 225 -5.61 -3.44 -3.79
N LEU A 226 -6.37 -4.11 -2.92
CA LEU A 226 -5.94 -5.33 -2.23
C LEU A 226 -5.72 -6.50 -3.19
N ALA A 227 -6.59 -6.64 -4.19
CA ALA A 227 -6.45 -7.67 -5.23
C ALA A 227 -5.15 -7.50 -6.05
N TRP A 228 -4.59 -6.30 -6.11
CA TRP A 228 -3.26 -6.06 -6.66
C TRP A 228 -2.13 -6.22 -5.62
N LEU A 229 -2.29 -5.60 -4.44
CA LEU A 229 -1.25 -5.50 -3.43
C LEU A 229 -0.96 -6.85 -2.76
N ILE A 230 -1.98 -7.68 -2.49
CA ILE A 230 -1.80 -8.97 -1.82
C ILE A 230 -0.97 -9.93 -2.69
N PRO A 231 -1.27 -10.18 -3.98
CA PRO A 231 -0.41 -11.02 -4.82
C PRO A 231 1.00 -10.44 -4.96
N LEU A 232 1.16 -9.12 -5.09
CA LEU A 232 2.46 -8.47 -5.14
C LEU A 232 3.29 -8.73 -3.88
N ALA A 233 2.67 -8.60 -2.70
CA ALA A 233 3.30 -8.91 -1.43
C ALA A 233 3.70 -10.39 -1.36
N ILE A 234 2.83 -11.33 -1.76
CA ILE A 234 3.12 -12.78 -1.77
C ILE A 234 4.33 -13.10 -2.66
N PHE A 235 4.39 -12.56 -3.89
CA PHE A 235 5.55 -12.77 -4.77
C PHE A 235 6.84 -12.21 -4.16
N THR A 236 6.76 -11.03 -3.55
CA THR A 236 7.89 -10.40 -2.87
C THR A 236 8.39 -11.25 -1.70
N LEU A 237 7.48 -11.78 -0.87
CA LEU A 237 7.81 -12.66 0.26
C LEU A 237 8.47 -13.96 -0.21
N ARG A 238 7.99 -14.56 -1.30
CA ARG A 238 8.60 -15.76 -1.91
C ARG A 238 10.00 -15.48 -2.44
N HIS A 239 10.21 -14.32 -3.04
CA HIS A 239 11.55 -13.91 -3.51
C HIS A 239 12.53 -13.77 -2.33
N ILE A 240 12.10 -13.09 -1.26
CA ILE A 240 12.87 -12.94 -0.02
C ILE A 240 13.21 -14.29 0.61
N GLU A 241 12.27 -15.23 0.65
CA GLU A 241 12.49 -16.56 1.21
C GLU A 241 13.59 -17.32 0.47
N ARG A 242 13.62 -17.24 -0.87
CA ARG A 242 14.69 -17.82 -1.69
C ARG A 242 16.05 -17.19 -1.38
N GLN A 243 16.11 -15.86 -1.24
CA GLN A 243 17.36 -15.18 -0.86
C GLN A 243 17.88 -15.67 0.49
N LEU A 244 17.02 -15.76 1.50
CA LEU A 244 17.40 -16.20 2.85
C LEU A 244 17.79 -17.69 2.92
N HIS A 245 17.29 -18.53 2.02
CA HIS A 245 17.69 -19.94 1.96
C HIS A 245 19.06 -20.11 1.32
N ASN A 246 19.38 -19.31 0.30
CA ASN A 246 20.67 -19.37 -0.39
C ASN A 246 21.85 -18.78 0.42
N GLU A 247 21.56 -18.05 1.50
CA GLU A 247 22.57 -17.49 2.42
C GLU A 247 22.99 -18.46 3.55
N LYS A 248 22.34 -19.63 3.67
CA LYS A 248 22.65 -20.67 4.66
C LYS A 248 23.51 -21.77 4.06
#